data_AF-A0AAP8MC40-F1
#
_entry.id   AF-A0AAP8MC40-F1
#
_cell.length_a   1.000
_cell.length_b   1.000
_cell.length_c   1.000
_cell.angle_alpha   90.00
_cell.angle_beta   90.00
_cell.angle_gamma   90.00
#
_symmetry.space_group_name_H-M   'P 1'
#
loop_
_entity.id
_entity.type
_entity.pdbx_description
1 polymer ?
#
loop_
_entity_poly.entity_id
_entity_poly.type
_entity_poly.pdbx_seq_one_letter_code
_entity_poly.pdbx_strand_id
1 'polypeptide(L)'
;MTGILESKWINGWRLFALIAFPLSAVVILELTQTDVSGGAGVSEMIGFSVRLAVPFIFLAMAASAFQVLFPGPFGRWWLRNRRYIGLCFAVGMAWQGLFIFILSTVFRDYYVSEVYYFRDELEGTFGYLFLAGMIATSFQITRKRLSRGQWKFIHTGGTYVLWGYAFSVYWWNMYYYPDPQTLDAVYYWAGFSAFALRIAAWGKKRLKTSDAASSALARTAGWLLILGGLVMAATGRAWQDAVTTAFTTPAWSAQLELWLPFWPLEPYLSLLLMGLGTAILTHKAAQPRTAAAAT
;
A
#
# COMPACT_ATOMS: atom_id res chain seq x y z
N MET A 1 -14.92 23.89 -12.94
CA MET A 1 -14.41 22.58 -12.46
C MET A 1 -15.38 21.84 -11.52
N THR A 2 -16.15 22.52 -10.65
CA THR A 2 -17.12 21.88 -9.73
C THR A 2 -18.20 21.05 -10.45
N GLY A 3 -18.79 21.58 -11.53
CA GLY A 3 -19.84 20.87 -12.28
C GLY A 3 -19.41 19.54 -12.90
N ILE A 4 -18.14 19.41 -13.32
CA ILE A 4 -17.61 18.15 -13.86
C ILE A 4 -17.55 17.09 -12.75
N LEU A 5 -17.02 17.45 -11.56
CA LEU A 5 -16.89 16.57 -10.39
C LEU A 5 -18.24 16.10 -9.80
N GLU A 6 -19.32 16.76 -10.16
CA GLU A 6 -20.69 16.40 -9.76
C GLU A 6 -21.41 15.54 -10.81
N SER A 7 -20.84 15.38 -12.01
CA SER A 7 -21.40 14.53 -13.05
C SER A 7 -21.59 13.09 -12.56
N LYS A 8 -22.76 12.52 -12.85
CA LYS A 8 -23.08 11.13 -12.48
C LYS A 8 -22.12 10.13 -13.10
N TRP A 9 -21.48 10.44 -14.24
CA TRP A 9 -20.57 9.53 -14.95
C TRP A 9 -19.26 9.29 -14.22
N ILE A 10 -18.73 10.29 -13.54
CA ILE A 10 -17.48 10.18 -12.77
C ILE A 10 -17.72 10.01 -11.28
N ASN A 11 -18.88 9.45 -10.92
CA ASN A 11 -19.20 9.13 -9.54
C ASN A 11 -19.87 7.75 -9.44
N GLY A 12 -19.66 7.09 -8.30
CA GLY A 12 -20.41 5.89 -7.97
C GLY A 12 -20.08 4.69 -8.86
N TRP A 13 -21.10 3.87 -9.11
CA TRP A 13 -21.00 2.68 -9.95
C TRP A 13 -20.68 2.99 -11.42
N ARG A 14 -21.04 4.18 -11.92
CA ARG A 14 -20.70 4.59 -13.29
C ARG A 14 -19.20 4.84 -13.45
N LEU A 15 -18.58 5.48 -12.46
CA LEU A 15 -17.11 5.61 -12.42
C LEU A 15 -16.44 4.25 -12.36
N PHE A 16 -16.96 3.35 -11.51
CA PHE A 16 -16.45 1.98 -11.44
C PHE A 16 -16.51 1.28 -12.80
N ALA A 17 -17.66 1.29 -13.48
CA ALA A 17 -17.82 0.68 -14.79
C ALA A 17 -16.91 1.33 -15.85
N LEU A 18 -16.81 2.67 -15.83
CA LEU A 18 -15.97 3.45 -16.74
C LEU A 18 -14.48 3.06 -16.65
N ILE A 19 -14.03 2.59 -15.49
CA ILE A 19 -12.64 2.16 -15.28
C ILE A 19 -12.51 0.65 -15.46
N ALA A 20 -13.43 -0.13 -14.89
CA ALA A 20 -13.36 -1.59 -14.86
C ALA A 20 -13.48 -2.20 -16.27
N PHE A 21 -14.34 -1.66 -17.14
CA PHE A 21 -14.48 -2.20 -18.50
C PHE A 21 -13.22 -1.99 -19.34
N PRO A 22 -12.64 -0.77 -19.45
CA PRO A 22 -11.35 -0.60 -20.14
C PRO A 22 -10.23 -1.42 -19.51
N LEU A 23 -10.17 -1.52 -18.18
CA LEU A 23 -9.17 -2.34 -17.51
C LEU A 23 -9.26 -3.80 -17.95
N SER A 24 -10.45 -4.40 -17.91
CA SER A 24 -10.66 -5.77 -18.39
C SER A 24 -10.42 -5.92 -19.89
N ALA A 25 -10.80 -4.92 -20.70
CA ALA A 25 -10.53 -4.94 -22.13
C ALA A 25 -9.03 -4.96 -22.43
N VAL A 26 -8.22 -4.19 -21.70
CA VAL A 26 -6.76 -4.20 -21.82
C VAL A 26 -6.17 -5.56 -21.44
N VAL A 27 -6.66 -6.19 -20.36
CA VAL A 27 -6.25 -7.57 -20.00
C VAL A 27 -6.58 -8.57 -21.12
N ILE A 28 -7.77 -8.47 -21.71
CA ILE A 28 -8.18 -9.36 -22.81
C ILE A 28 -7.34 -9.10 -24.06
N LEU A 29 -7.02 -7.84 -24.38
CA LEU A 29 -6.18 -7.49 -25.53
C LEU A 29 -4.73 -7.97 -25.37
N GLU A 30 -4.19 -7.94 -24.14
CA GLU A 30 -2.88 -8.51 -23.85
C GLU A 30 -2.92 -10.04 -23.97
N LEU A 31 -3.98 -10.66 -23.45
CA LEU A 31 -4.18 -12.11 -23.56
C LEU A 31 -4.19 -12.62 -25.02
N THR A 32 -4.62 -11.80 -25.99
CA THR A 32 -4.56 -12.20 -27.41
C THR A 32 -3.17 -12.05 -28.04
N GLN A 33 -2.22 -11.42 -27.34
CA GLN A 33 -0.85 -11.17 -27.79
C GLN A 33 0.17 -12.05 -27.07
N THR A 34 -0.13 -12.47 -25.84
CA THR A 34 0.72 -13.36 -25.04
C THR A 34 0.50 -14.83 -25.42
N ASP A 35 1.58 -15.58 -25.61
CA ASP A 35 1.51 -17.03 -25.79
C ASP A 35 1.23 -17.74 -24.46
N VAL A 36 -0.06 -17.98 -24.20
CA VAL A 36 -0.54 -18.69 -23.00
C VAL A 36 -0.67 -20.20 -23.19
N SER A 37 -0.05 -20.76 -24.24
CA SER A 37 0.01 -22.21 -24.42
C SER A 37 0.91 -22.91 -23.38
N GLY A 38 1.80 -22.16 -22.73
CA GLY A 38 2.66 -22.61 -21.64
C GLY A 38 2.50 -21.81 -20.35
N GLY A 39 3.03 -22.35 -19.24
CA GLY A 39 2.95 -21.73 -17.91
C GLY A 39 3.63 -20.36 -17.82
N ALA A 40 4.67 -20.12 -18.61
CA ALA A 40 5.38 -18.83 -18.65
C ALA A 40 4.47 -17.67 -19.08
N GLY A 41 3.71 -17.82 -20.16
CA GLY A 41 2.79 -16.77 -20.63
C GLY A 41 1.64 -16.51 -19.65
N VAL A 42 1.14 -17.56 -18.99
CA VAL A 42 0.13 -17.37 -17.92
C VAL A 42 0.74 -16.62 -16.72
N SER A 43 2.00 -16.91 -16.36
CA SER A 43 2.74 -16.18 -15.32
C SER A 43 2.94 -14.70 -15.67
N GLU A 44 3.25 -14.40 -16.94
CA GLU A 44 3.32 -13.02 -17.44
C GLU A 44 1.99 -12.27 -17.26
N MET A 45 0.87 -12.92 -17.57
CA MET A 45 -0.47 -12.35 -17.39
C MET A 45 -0.82 -12.09 -15.90
N ILE A 46 -0.28 -12.86 -14.96
CA ILE A 46 -0.37 -12.56 -13.51
C ILE A 46 0.29 -11.21 -13.23
N GLY A 47 1.55 -11.05 -13.64
CA GLY A 47 2.32 -9.82 -13.44
C GLY A 47 1.66 -8.60 -14.12
N PHE A 48 1.19 -8.78 -15.35
CA PHE A 48 0.47 -7.75 -16.10
C PHE A 48 -0.80 -7.27 -15.38
N SER A 49 -1.62 -8.22 -14.90
CA SER A 49 -2.85 -7.92 -14.14
C SER A 49 -2.56 -7.16 -12.85
N VAL A 50 -1.49 -7.53 -12.13
CA VAL A 50 -1.05 -6.82 -10.92
C VAL A 50 -0.62 -5.39 -11.24
N ARG A 51 0.19 -5.18 -12.29
CA ARG A 51 0.65 -3.85 -12.71
C ARG A 51 -0.53 -2.92 -13.02
N LEU A 52 -1.57 -3.43 -13.68
CA LEU A 52 -2.81 -2.67 -13.92
C LEU A 52 -3.59 -2.37 -12.62
N ALA A 53 -3.60 -3.29 -11.66
CA ALA A 53 -4.33 -3.12 -10.41
C ALA A 53 -3.69 -2.10 -9.45
N VAL A 54 -2.36 -2.15 -9.31
CA VAL A 54 -1.57 -1.41 -8.30
C VAL A 54 -1.91 0.08 -8.16
N PRO A 55 -2.07 0.87 -9.25
CA PRO A 55 -2.44 2.28 -9.14
C PRO A 55 -3.70 2.51 -8.29
N PHE A 56 -4.68 1.63 -8.39
CA PHE A 56 -5.97 1.79 -7.71
C PHE A 56 -5.87 1.60 -6.19
N ILE A 57 -5.03 0.68 -5.71
CA ILE A 57 -4.81 0.54 -4.26
C ILE A 57 -4.03 1.73 -3.71
N PHE A 58 -3.05 2.26 -4.44
CA PHE A 58 -2.32 3.47 -4.06
C PHE A 58 -3.25 4.69 -4.01
N LEU A 59 -4.13 4.84 -5.00
CA LEU A 59 -5.12 5.91 -5.03
C LEU A 59 -6.13 5.78 -3.88
N ALA A 60 -6.62 4.57 -3.60
CA ALA A 60 -7.52 4.32 -2.48
C ALA A 60 -6.85 4.63 -1.13
N MET A 61 -5.58 4.25 -0.97
CA MET A 61 -4.75 4.52 0.21
C MET A 61 -4.56 6.01 0.45
N ALA A 62 -4.27 6.80 -0.60
CA ALA A 62 -3.98 8.23 -0.48
C ALA A 62 -5.23 9.11 -0.23
N ALA A 63 -6.41 8.69 -0.70
CA ALA A 63 -7.62 9.53 -0.76
C ALA A 63 -7.96 10.27 0.54
N SER A 64 -7.90 9.58 1.68
CA SER A 64 -8.23 10.18 2.98
C SER A 64 -7.19 11.17 3.49
N ALA A 65 -5.91 10.91 3.21
CA ALA A 65 -4.83 11.81 3.59
C ALA A 65 -4.80 13.05 2.70
N PHE A 66 -5.04 12.87 1.40
CA PHE A 66 -5.13 13.95 0.44
C PHE A 66 -6.19 14.98 0.85
N GLN A 67 -7.40 14.55 1.19
CA GLN A 67 -8.48 15.46 1.62
C GLN A 67 -8.17 16.20 2.94
N VAL A 68 -7.33 15.62 3.81
CA VAL A 68 -6.91 16.28 5.06
C VAL A 68 -5.86 17.36 4.79
N LEU A 69 -4.93 17.08 3.88
CA LEU A 69 -3.83 18.00 3.52
C LEU A 69 -4.33 19.13 2.62
N PHE A 70 -5.09 18.78 1.58
CA PHE A 70 -5.57 19.67 0.53
C PHE A 70 -7.11 19.65 0.47
N PRO A 71 -7.80 20.27 1.46
CA PRO A 71 -9.25 20.28 1.47
C PRO A 71 -9.79 21.07 0.27
N GLY A 72 -10.60 20.42 -0.57
CA GLY A 72 -11.17 21.06 -1.74
C GLY A 72 -12.19 20.19 -2.48
N PRO A 73 -12.80 20.68 -3.57
CA PRO A 73 -13.77 19.92 -4.35
C PRO A 73 -13.20 18.59 -4.86
N PHE A 74 -11.96 18.59 -5.35
CA PHE A 74 -11.29 17.38 -5.85
C PHE A 74 -11.02 16.35 -4.75
N GLY A 75 -10.45 16.76 -3.61
CA GLY A 75 -10.20 15.85 -2.49
C GLY A 75 -11.49 15.25 -1.93
N ARG A 76 -12.60 16.01 -1.89
CA ARG A 76 -13.93 15.50 -1.51
C ARG A 76 -14.45 14.49 -2.51
N TRP A 77 -14.34 14.77 -3.81
CA TRP A 77 -14.72 13.86 -4.89
C TRP A 77 -13.94 12.54 -4.80
N TRP A 78 -12.62 12.62 -4.65
CA TRP A 78 -11.76 11.45 -4.55
C TRP A 78 -12.10 10.63 -3.30
N LEU A 79 -12.23 11.29 -2.14
CA LEU A 79 -12.60 10.60 -0.90
C LEU A 79 -13.97 9.91 -1.00
N ARG A 80 -14.96 10.56 -1.64
CA ARG A 80 -16.29 10.00 -1.90
C ARG A 80 -16.23 8.76 -2.80
N ASN A 81 -15.37 8.79 -3.82
CA ASN A 81 -15.23 7.71 -4.80
C ASN A 81 -14.19 6.64 -4.42
N ARG A 82 -13.48 6.77 -3.29
CA ARG A 82 -12.44 5.82 -2.84
C ARG A 82 -12.87 4.36 -2.88
N ARG A 83 -14.14 4.09 -2.58
CA ARG A 83 -14.70 2.74 -2.57
C ARG A 83 -14.71 2.15 -3.98
N TYR A 84 -15.13 2.94 -4.96
CA TYR A 84 -15.24 2.52 -6.35
C TYR A 84 -13.86 2.37 -6.98
N ILE A 85 -12.93 3.26 -6.66
CA ILE A 85 -11.51 3.14 -7.03
C ILE A 85 -10.93 1.83 -6.45
N GLY A 86 -11.17 1.53 -5.17
CA GLY A 86 -10.75 0.27 -4.56
C GLY A 86 -11.42 -0.98 -5.15
N LEU A 87 -12.63 -0.86 -5.70
CA LEU A 87 -13.25 -1.96 -6.45
C LEU A 87 -12.59 -2.17 -7.82
N CYS A 88 -12.05 -1.13 -8.46
CA CYS A 88 -11.25 -1.30 -9.68
C CYS A 88 -9.95 -2.08 -9.42
N PHE A 89 -9.30 -1.85 -8.27
CA PHE A 89 -8.21 -2.72 -7.81
C PHE A 89 -8.67 -4.19 -7.74
N ALA A 90 -9.83 -4.44 -7.13
CA ALA A 90 -10.38 -5.79 -7.00
C ALA A 90 -10.63 -6.47 -8.36
N VAL A 91 -11.00 -5.73 -9.41
CA VAL A 91 -11.17 -6.29 -10.77
C VAL A 91 -9.83 -6.76 -11.33
N GLY A 92 -8.77 -5.97 -11.22
CA GLY A 92 -7.43 -6.38 -11.66
C GLY A 92 -6.91 -7.60 -10.89
N MET A 93 -7.14 -7.63 -9.57
CA MET A 93 -6.78 -8.79 -8.74
C MET A 93 -7.63 -10.04 -9.01
N ALA A 94 -8.85 -9.87 -9.53
CA ALA A 94 -9.69 -11.00 -9.97
C ALA A 94 -9.12 -11.64 -11.25
N TRP A 95 -8.65 -10.82 -12.21
CA TRP A 95 -7.91 -11.32 -13.37
C TRP A 95 -6.63 -12.04 -12.95
N GLN A 96 -5.84 -11.43 -12.07
CA GLN A 96 -4.67 -12.08 -11.50
C GLN A 96 -5.03 -13.44 -10.85
N GLY A 97 -6.08 -13.47 -10.02
CA GLY A 97 -6.52 -14.69 -9.33
C GLY A 97 -6.96 -15.78 -10.30
N LEU A 98 -7.61 -15.40 -11.42
CA LEU A 98 -7.95 -16.32 -12.50
C LEU A 98 -6.68 -16.92 -13.14
N PHE A 99 -5.67 -16.11 -13.44
CA PHE A 99 -4.42 -16.60 -14.02
C PHE A 99 -3.61 -17.46 -13.04
N ILE A 100 -3.58 -17.12 -11.74
CA ILE A 100 -3.01 -17.99 -10.69
C ILE A 100 -3.73 -19.33 -10.64
N PHE A 101 -5.07 -19.32 -10.73
CA PHE A 101 -5.86 -20.55 -10.75
C PHE A 101 -5.54 -21.41 -11.98
N ILE A 102 -5.44 -20.80 -13.16
CA ILE A 102 -5.04 -21.51 -14.40
C ILE A 102 -3.63 -22.07 -14.27
N LEU A 103 -2.66 -21.28 -13.80
CA LEU A 103 -1.26 -21.67 -13.63
C LEU A 103 -1.11 -22.85 -12.66
N SER A 104 -1.79 -22.79 -11.51
CA SER A 104 -1.71 -23.83 -10.46
C SER A 104 -2.44 -25.12 -10.81
N THR A 105 -3.43 -25.09 -11.71
CA THR A 105 -4.24 -26.26 -12.08
C THR A 105 -3.83 -26.88 -13.41
N VAL A 106 -3.65 -26.07 -14.46
CA VAL A 106 -3.34 -26.53 -15.82
C VAL A 106 -1.83 -26.71 -16.01
N PHE A 107 -1.03 -25.78 -15.50
CA PHE A 107 0.43 -25.76 -15.65
C PHE A 107 1.13 -26.05 -14.32
N ARG A 108 0.61 -27.03 -13.58
CA ARG A 108 1.02 -27.31 -12.20
C ARG A 108 2.51 -27.61 -12.06
N ASP A 109 3.09 -28.37 -12.98
CA ASP A 109 4.52 -28.71 -12.91
C ASP A 109 5.39 -27.46 -12.99
N TYR A 110 5.07 -26.54 -13.91
CA TYR A 110 5.71 -25.23 -14.02
C TYR A 110 5.47 -24.36 -12.77
N TYR A 111 4.23 -24.34 -12.24
CA TYR A 111 3.92 -23.59 -11.03
C TYR A 111 4.77 -24.07 -9.84
N VAL A 112 4.89 -25.38 -9.64
CA VAL A 112 5.64 -25.96 -8.52
C VAL A 112 7.15 -25.78 -8.70
N SER A 113 7.68 -25.88 -9.93
CA SER A 113 9.13 -25.77 -10.15
C SER A 113 9.65 -24.34 -10.21
N GLU A 114 8.90 -23.42 -10.84
CA GLU A 114 9.41 -22.07 -11.17
C GLU A 114 8.81 -20.94 -10.32
N VAL A 115 7.60 -21.11 -9.78
CA VAL A 115 6.83 -20.00 -9.20
C VAL A 115 6.54 -20.19 -7.72
N TYR A 116 6.38 -21.44 -7.27
CA TYR A 116 5.94 -21.72 -5.92
C TYR A 116 7.02 -21.41 -4.87
N TYR A 117 6.75 -20.41 -4.05
CA TYR A 117 7.44 -20.16 -2.78
C TYR A 117 6.41 -20.11 -1.66
N PHE A 118 6.64 -20.88 -0.59
CA PHE A 118 5.69 -20.99 0.52
C PHE A 118 5.39 -19.62 1.18
N ARG A 119 6.40 -18.76 1.31
CA ARG A 119 6.24 -17.40 1.83
C ARG A 119 5.27 -16.58 0.98
N ASP A 120 5.45 -16.63 -0.34
CA ASP A 120 4.64 -15.85 -1.28
C ASP A 120 3.19 -16.37 -1.32
N GLU A 121 2.98 -17.67 -1.13
CA GLU A 121 1.64 -18.28 -0.99
C GLU A 121 0.93 -17.84 0.30
N LEU A 122 1.66 -17.76 1.42
CA LEU A 122 1.12 -17.23 2.68
C LEU A 122 0.74 -15.76 2.53
N GLU A 123 1.60 -14.95 1.91
CA GLU A 123 1.36 -13.54 1.61
C GLU A 123 0.13 -13.35 0.71
N GLY A 124 0.08 -14.11 -0.38
CA GLY A 124 -1.02 -14.11 -1.34
C GLY A 124 -2.35 -14.48 -0.68
N THR A 125 -2.37 -15.57 0.09
CA THR A 125 -3.56 -16.03 0.84
C THR A 125 -4.07 -14.94 1.79
N PHE A 126 -3.18 -14.34 2.58
CA PHE A 126 -3.55 -13.29 3.52
C PHE A 126 -4.09 -12.04 2.81
N GLY A 127 -3.46 -11.64 1.70
CA GLY A 127 -3.93 -10.57 0.83
C GLY A 127 -5.34 -10.84 0.28
N TYR A 128 -5.57 -12.04 -0.28
CA TYR A 128 -6.86 -12.41 -0.86
C TYR A 128 -7.98 -12.53 0.19
N LEU A 129 -7.69 -12.97 1.41
CA LEU A 129 -8.66 -12.97 2.51
C LEU A 129 -9.13 -11.55 2.85
N PHE A 130 -8.20 -10.60 2.98
CA PHE A 130 -8.55 -9.20 3.19
C PHE A 130 -9.32 -8.61 2.01
N LEU A 131 -8.86 -8.89 0.79
CA LEU A 131 -9.52 -8.42 -0.43
C LEU A 131 -10.95 -8.94 -0.53
N ALA A 132 -11.18 -10.24 -0.36
CA ALA A 132 -12.50 -10.85 -0.37
C ALA A 132 -13.41 -10.24 0.71
N GLY A 133 -12.90 -10.08 1.93
CA GLY A 133 -13.62 -9.42 3.02
C GLY A 133 -14.00 -7.97 2.69
N MET A 134 -13.09 -7.21 2.09
CA MET A 134 -13.33 -5.82 1.66
C MET A 134 -14.34 -5.73 0.51
N ILE A 135 -14.30 -6.65 -0.46
CA ILE A 135 -15.28 -6.71 -1.55
C ILE A 135 -16.65 -7.03 -0.99
N ALA A 136 -16.77 -8.11 -0.21
CA ALA A 136 -18.04 -8.55 0.37
C ALA A 136 -18.69 -7.43 1.19
N THR A 137 -17.91 -6.75 2.03
CA THR A 137 -18.38 -5.65 2.90
C THR A 137 -18.50 -4.30 2.21
N SER A 138 -18.12 -4.19 0.94
CA SER A 138 -18.41 -3.03 0.12
C SER A 138 -19.89 -2.96 -0.27
N PHE A 139 -20.61 -4.09 -0.35
CA PHE A 139 -22.04 -4.10 -0.64
C PHE A 139 -22.89 -3.78 0.59
N GLN A 140 -23.97 -2.99 0.40
CA GLN A 140 -24.80 -2.50 1.50
C GLN A 140 -25.43 -3.63 2.33
N ILE A 141 -25.79 -4.74 1.69
CA ILE A 141 -26.41 -5.90 2.33
C ILE A 141 -25.47 -6.50 3.39
N THR A 142 -24.24 -6.81 3.00
CA THR A 142 -23.22 -7.34 3.89
C THR A 142 -22.77 -6.30 4.91
N ARG A 143 -22.61 -5.04 4.49
CA ARG A 143 -22.17 -3.95 5.36
C ARG A 143 -23.05 -3.79 6.59
N LYS A 144 -24.36 -3.98 6.45
CA LYS A 144 -25.35 -3.88 7.55
C LYS A 144 -25.17 -4.94 8.63
N ARG A 145 -24.49 -6.06 8.33
CA ARG A 145 -24.24 -7.16 9.27
C ARG A 145 -23.01 -6.95 10.15
N LEU A 146 -22.22 -5.89 9.90
CA LEU A 146 -20.97 -5.63 10.62
C LEU A 146 -21.07 -4.40 11.52
N SER A 147 -20.47 -4.50 12.70
CA SER A 147 -20.24 -3.34 13.55
C SER A 147 -19.30 -2.34 12.87
N ARG A 148 -19.34 -1.09 13.32
CA ARG A 148 -18.42 -0.05 12.82
C ARG A 148 -16.95 -0.41 13.07
N GLY A 149 -16.66 -1.11 14.17
CA GLY A 149 -15.32 -1.57 14.52
C GLY A 149 -14.81 -2.65 13.57
N GLN A 150 -15.61 -3.69 13.34
CA GLN A 150 -15.27 -4.78 12.42
C GLN A 150 -15.04 -4.27 11.00
N TRP A 151 -15.94 -3.42 10.50
CA TRP A 151 -15.78 -2.81 9.18
C TRP A 151 -14.51 -1.97 9.09
N LYS A 152 -14.21 -1.18 10.13
CA LYS A 152 -12.99 -0.37 10.18
C LYS A 152 -11.75 -1.27 10.19
N PHE A 153 -11.74 -2.36 10.95
CA PHE A 153 -10.64 -3.31 10.98
C PHE A 153 -10.38 -3.91 9.61
N ILE A 154 -11.41 -4.45 8.95
CA ILE A 154 -11.29 -5.09 7.62
C ILE A 154 -10.77 -4.10 6.59
N HIS A 155 -11.39 -2.92 6.47
CA HIS A 155 -10.99 -1.97 5.43
C HIS A 155 -9.67 -1.27 5.75
N THR A 156 -9.37 -0.99 7.02
CA THR A 156 -8.11 -0.34 7.39
C THR A 156 -6.97 -1.34 7.25
N GLY A 157 -7.10 -2.51 7.88
CA GLY A 157 -6.12 -3.60 7.80
C GLY A 157 -5.88 -4.02 6.36
N GLY A 158 -6.94 -4.31 5.61
CA GLY A 158 -6.80 -4.73 4.22
C GLY A 158 -6.19 -3.65 3.32
N THR A 159 -6.50 -2.36 3.52
CA THR A 159 -5.82 -1.30 2.76
C THR A 159 -4.31 -1.26 3.06
N TYR A 160 -3.90 -1.43 4.32
CA TYR A 160 -2.48 -1.44 4.70
C TYR A 160 -1.77 -2.70 4.20
N VAL A 161 -2.38 -3.87 4.32
CA VAL A 161 -1.83 -5.15 3.85
C VAL A 161 -1.65 -5.13 2.33
N LEU A 162 -2.69 -4.78 1.58
CA LEU A 162 -2.66 -4.77 0.11
C LEU A 162 -1.71 -3.70 -0.44
N TRP A 163 -1.67 -2.51 0.17
CA TRP A 163 -0.67 -1.50 -0.17
C TRP A 163 0.74 -1.97 0.18
N GLY A 164 0.93 -2.60 1.35
CA GLY A 164 2.24 -3.04 1.81
C GLY A 164 2.85 -4.03 0.83
N TYR A 165 2.08 -5.05 0.46
CA TYR A 165 2.47 -6.01 -0.57
C TYR A 165 2.78 -5.33 -1.91
N ALA A 166 1.87 -4.52 -2.44
CA ALA A 166 2.09 -3.83 -3.70
C ALA A 166 3.34 -2.94 -3.68
N PHE A 167 3.57 -2.22 -2.58
CA PHE A 167 4.70 -1.31 -2.42
C PHE A 167 6.02 -2.06 -2.27
N SER A 168 6.04 -3.17 -1.52
CA SER A 168 7.27 -3.95 -1.31
C SER A 168 7.80 -4.53 -2.61
N VAL A 169 6.93 -5.05 -3.48
CA VAL A 169 7.31 -5.56 -4.81
C VAL A 169 8.13 -4.53 -5.59
N TYR A 170 7.64 -3.29 -5.70
CA TYR A 170 8.37 -2.25 -6.45
C TYR A 170 9.59 -1.71 -5.72
N TRP A 171 9.65 -1.81 -4.39
CA TRP A 171 10.87 -1.51 -3.66
C TRP A 171 11.98 -2.53 -4.00
N TRP A 172 11.65 -3.83 -4.02
CA TRP A 172 12.59 -4.90 -4.40
C TRP A 172 13.03 -4.75 -5.86
N ASN A 173 12.11 -4.44 -6.79
CA ASN A 173 12.47 -4.16 -8.19
C ASN A 173 13.45 -2.99 -8.33
N MET A 174 13.32 -1.96 -7.49
CA MET A 174 14.17 -0.78 -7.57
C MET A 174 15.58 -1.00 -7.00
N TYR A 175 15.67 -1.74 -5.89
CA TYR A 175 16.86 -1.73 -5.04
C TYR A 175 17.56 -3.08 -4.86
N TYR A 176 16.92 -4.19 -5.22
CA TYR A 176 17.50 -5.53 -5.08
C TYR A 176 17.69 -6.23 -6.43
N TYR A 177 16.66 -6.27 -7.27
CA TYR A 177 16.77 -6.90 -8.57
C TYR A 177 17.61 -6.06 -9.55
N PRO A 178 18.36 -6.71 -10.46
CA PRO A 178 19.09 -6.02 -11.52
C PRO A 178 18.11 -5.34 -12.50
N ASP A 179 18.58 -4.28 -13.15
CA ASP A 179 17.90 -3.59 -14.25
C ASP A 179 16.46 -3.10 -13.96
N PRO A 180 16.27 -2.17 -12.99
CA PRO A 180 14.97 -1.61 -12.70
C PRO A 180 14.40 -0.89 -13.92
N GLN A 181 13.15 -1.19 -14.27
CA GLN A 181 12.49 -0.49 -15.36
C GLN A 181 11.99 0.88 -14.88
N THR A 182 11.85 1.83 -15.81
CA THR A 182 11.31 3.16 -15.49
C THR A 182 9.94 3.07 -14.83
N LEU A 183 9.13 2.09 -15.23
CA LEU A 183 7.80 1.85 -14.70
C LEU A 183 7.83 1.36 -13.24
N ASP A 184 8.85 0.59 -12.84
CA ASP A 184 9.04 0.20 -11.44
C ASP A 184 9.31 1.43 -10.56
N ALA A 185 10.13 2.36 -11.04
CA ALA A 185 10.39 3.62 -10.34
C ALA A 185 9.10 4.45 -10.18
N VAL A 186 8.26 4.52 -11.21
CA VAL A 186 6.96 5.21 -11.16
C VAL A 186 6.06 4.62 -10.09
N TYR A 187 5.92 3.28 -10.05
CA TYR A 187 5.08 2.64 -9.04
C TYR A 187 5.68 2.72 -7.64
N TYR A 188 6.99 2.58 -7.50
CA TYR A 188 7.68 2.77 -6.23
C TYR A 188 7.38 4.15 -5.63
N TRP A 189 7.62 5.23 -6.39
CA TRP A 189 7.40 6.59 -5.93
C TRP A 189 5.92 6.91 -5.71
N ALA A 190 5.01 6.34 -6.51
CA ALA A 190 3.58 6.47 -6.30
C ALA A 190 3.13 5.80 -4.97
N GLY A 191 3.61 4.59 -4.70
CA GLY A 191 3.33 3.85 -3.48
C GLY A 191 3.91 4.54 -2.23
N PHE A 192 5.16 5.00 -2.32
CA PHE A 192 5.82 5.79 -1.28
C PHE A 192 5.04 7.07 -0.99
N SER A 193 4.70 7.84 -2.03
CA SER A 193 3.97 9.10 -1.89
C SER A 193 2.58 8.90 -1.27
N ALA A 194 1.87 7.83 -1.66
CA ALA A 194 0.56 7.50 -1.11
C ALA A 194 0.61 7.34 0.42
N PHE A 195 1.66 6.72 0.96
CA PHE A 195 1.82 6.53 2.40
C PHE A 195 2.45 7.75 3.09
N ALA A 196 3.42 8.41 2.46
CA ALA A 196 4.01 9.65 2.96
C ALA A 196 2.93 10.74 3.18
N LEU A 197 1.94 10.82 2.27
CA LEU A 197 0.75 11.67 2.48
C LEU A 197 0.00 11.29 3.75
N ARG A 198 -0.12 10.00 4.10
CA ARG A 198 -0.78 9.57 5.35
C ARG A 198 0.02 9.97 6.57
N ILE A 199 1.35 9.86 6.54
CA ILE A 199 2.23 10.34 7.60
C ILE A 199 2.04 11.85 7.80
N ALA A 200 2.10 12.64 6.72
CA ALA A 200 1.91 14.08 6.78
C ALA A 200 0.49 14.47 7.27
N ALA A 201 -0.56 13.79 6.79
CA ALA A 201 -1.93 14.01 7.23
C ALA A 201 -2.13 13.66 8.71
N TRP A 202 -1.46 12.61 9.18
CA TRP A 202 -1.44 12.22 10.59
C TRP A 202 -0.75 13.27 11.44
N GLY A 203 0.42 13.77 11.02
CA GLY A 203 1.12 14.88 11.66
C GLY A 203 0.27 16.14 11.76
N LYS A 204 -0.35 16.56 10.66
CA LYS A 204 -1.27 17.73 10.62
C LYS A 204 -2.43 17.59 11.62
N LYS A 205 -3.00 16.39 11.76
CA LYS A 205 -4.08 16.14 12.74
C LYS A 205 -3.59 16.22 14.18
N ARG A 206 -2.39 15.69 14.47
CA ARG A 206 -1.81 15.72 15.83
C ARG A 206 -1.45 17.13 16.26
N LEU A 207 -0.91 17.95 15.35
CA LEU A 207 -0.61 19.36 15.62
C LEU A 207 -1.85 20.16 16.02
N LYS A 208 -3.01 19.91 15.38
CA LYS A 208 -4.27 20.57 15.77
C LYS A 208 -4.75 20.23 17.18
N THR A 209 -4.29 19.12 17.74
CA THR A 209 -4.66 18.65 19.08
C THR A 209 -3.56 18.90 20.12
N SER A 210 -2.45 19.51 19.72
CA SER A 210 -1.29 19.77 20.56
C SER A 210 -1.24 21.24 20.93
N ASP A 211 -1.49 21.56 22.20
CA ASP A 211 -1.42 22.93 22.72
C ASP A 211 0.00 23.33 23.16
N ALA A 212 0.92 22.37 23.25
CA ALA A 212 2.31 22.60 23.63
C ALA A 212 3.24 22.55 22.41
N ALA A 213 4.13 23.54 22.30
CA ALA A 213 5.20 23.54 21.31
C ALA A 213 6.27 22.51 21.68
N SER A 214 6.71 21.72 20.69
CA SER A 214 7.82 20.77 20.85
C SER A 214 9.13 21.53 21.10
N SER A 215 10.00 20.98 21.97
CA SER A 215 11.31 21.58 22.26
C SER A 215 12.17 21.71 21.01
N ALA A 216 13.15 22.63 21.00
CA ALA A 216 14.05 22.81 19.86
C ALA A 216 14.81 21.52 19.49
N LEU A 217 15.20 20.74 20.50
CA LEU A 217 15.83 19.43 20.31
C LEU A 217 14.88 18.43 19.64
N ALA A 218 13.62 18.32 20.11
CA ALA A 218 12.63 17.44 19.51
C ALA A 218 12.29 17.87 18.07
N ARG A 219 12.24 19.17 17.79
CA ARG A 219 12.05 19.71 16.43
C ARG A 219 13.19 19.31 15.51
N THR A 220 14.42 19.48 15.97
CA THR A 220 15.62 19.14 15.19
C THR A 220 15.68 17.63 14.92
N ALA A 221 15.54 16.81 15.96
CA ALA A 221 15.51 15.35 15.83
C ALA A 221 14.39 14.86 14.90
N GLY A 222 13.18 15.41 15.05
CA GLY A 222 12.05 15.03 14.22
C GLY A 222 12.24 15.37 12.74
N TRP A 223 12.79 16.54 12.42
CA TRP A 223 13.12 16.90 11.03
C TRP A 223 14.27 16.08 10.47
N LEU A 224 15.33 15.81 11.25
CA LEU A 224 16.43 14.95 10.83
C LEU A 224 15.95 13.55 10.47
N LEU A 225 15.03 12.96 11.24
CA LEU A 225 14.45 11.65 10.93
C LEU A 225 13.58 11.67 9.67
N ILE A 226 12.79 12.73 9.46
CA ILE A 226 12.00 12.87 8.23
C ILE A 226 12.91 13.03 7.00
N LEU A 227 13.92 13.89 7.08
CA LEU A 227 14.88 14.09 5.99
C LEU A 227 15.71 12.83 5.74
N GLY A 228 16.17 12.16 6.79
CA GLY A 228 16.85 10.88 6.71
C GLY A 228 15.99 9.81 6.03
N GLY A 229 14.70 9.74 6.38
CA GLY A 229 13.77 8.81 5.74
C GLY A 229 13.55 9.10 4.25
N LEU A 230 13.51 10.38 3.85
CA LEU A 230 13.44 10.78 2.45
C LEU A 230 14.71 10.41 1.66
N VAL A 231 15.89 10.64 2.24
CA VAL A 231 17.17 10.22 1.63
C VAL A 231 17.20 8.70 1.49
N MET A 232 16.88 7.99 2.58
CA MET A 232 16.84 6.54 2.63
C MET A 232 15.88 5.93 1.60
N ALA A 233 14.75 6.60 1.34
CA ALA A 233 13.81 6.20 0.30
C ALA A 233 14.42 6.25 -1.12
N ALA A 234 15.31 7.20 -1.40
CA ALA A 234 15.95 7.33 -2.71
C ALA A 234 17.23 6.49 -2.87
N THR A 235 17.84 6.07 -1.76
CA THR A 235 19.18 5.44 -1.76
C THR A 235 19.15 3.98 -1.29
N GLY A 236 18.08 3.23 -1.57
CA GLY A 236 17.88 1.84 -1.13
C GLY A 236 19.12 0.95 -1.28
N ARG A 237 19.74 0.96 -2.47
CA ARG A 237 20.96 0.18 -2.78
C ARG A 237 22.15 0.48 -1.88
N ALA A 238 22.23 1.67 -1.31
CA ALA A 238 23.37 2.06 -0.47
C ALA A 238 23.32 1.46 0.94
N TRP A 239 22.15 0.99 1.40
CA TRP A 239 21.97 0.50 2.76
C TRP A 239 21.28 -0.86 2.86
N GLN A 240 20.66 -1.36 1.78
CA GLN A 240 19.91 -2.62 1.79
C GLN A 240 20.76 -3.79 2.28
N ASP A 241 21.92 -4.06 1.66
CA ASP A 241 22.84 -5.13 2.08
C ASP A 241 23.24 -5.04 3.55
N ALA A 242 23.50 -3.83 4.04
CA ALA A 242 23.88 -3.61 5.44
C ALA A 242 22.72 -3.93 6.39
N VAL A 243 21.49 -3.56 6.02
CA VAL A 243 20.29 -3.90 6.79
C VAL A 243 20.04 -5.40 6.74
N THR A 244 20.04 -6.02 5.56
CA THR A 244 19.87 -7.47 5.42
C THR A 244 20.86 -8.19 6.32
N THR A 245 22.16 -7.88 6.18
CA THR A 245 23.23 -8.51 6.98
C THR A 245 22.99 -8.31 8.48
N ALA A 246 22.71 -7.09 8.93
CA ALA A 246 22.52 -6.80 10.35
C ALA A 246 21.33 -7.54 10.96
N PHE A 247 20.22 -7.66 10.22
CA PHE A 247 19.02 -8.32 10.71
C PHE A 247 19.07 -9.83 10.58
N THR A 248 19.75 -10.40 9.58
CA THR A 248 19.74 -11.85 9.32
C THR A 248 20.97 -12.58 9.87
N THR A 249 21.99 -11.88 10.35
CA THR A 249 23.15 -12.51 11.03
C THR A 249 22.73 -13.41 12.21
N PRO A 250 21.76 -13.03 13.07
CA PRO A 250 21.27 -13.93 14.10
C PRO A 250 20.41 -15.06 13.50
N ALA A 251 20.73 -16.31 13.81
CA ALA A 251 20.03 -17.49 13.26
C ALA A 251 18.51 -17.49 13.49
N TRP A 252 18.04 -17.01 14.66
CA TRP A 252 16.61 -16.89 14.94
C TRP A 252 15.89 -15.92 13.99
N SER A 253 16.61 -14.90 13.51
CA SER A 253 16.06 -13.87 12.63
C SER A 253 16.13 -14.27 11.17
N ALA A 254 17.20 -14.94 10.72
CA ALA A 254 17.25 -15.57 9.41
C ALA A 254 16.09 -16.56 9.21
N GLN A 255 15.75 -17.33 10.26
CA GLN A 255 14.60 -18.23 10.21
C GLN A 255 13.27 -17.50 9.96
N LEU A 256 13.14 -16.23 10.35
CA LEU A 256 11.93 -15.46 10.09
C LEU A 256 11.74 -15.16 8.60
N GLU A 257 12.78 -15.15 7.77
CA GLU A 257 12.64 -14.96 6.32
C GLU A 257 11.77 -16.05 5.67
N LEU A 258 11.71 -17.24 6.28
CA LEU A 258 10.90 -18.36 5.81
C LEU A 258 9.41 -18.20 6.12
N TRP A 259 9.06 -17.48 7.19
CA TRP A 259 7.70 -17.49 7.76
C TRP A 259 7.04 -16.12 7.85
N LEU A 260 7.83 -15.06 7.97
CA LEU A 260 7.35 -13.72 8.22
C LEU A 260 7.39 -12.91 6.92
N PRO A 261 6.21 -12.57 6.37
CA PRO A 261 6.11 -11.70 5.21
C PRO A 261 6.97 -10.45 5.33
N PHE A 262 7.70 -10.17 4.26
CA PHE A 262 8.53 -8.97 4.13
C PHE A 262 9.67 -8.80 5.15
N TRP A 263 9.97 -9.75 6.04
CA TRP A 263 11.11 -9.63 6.97
C TRP A 263 12.42 -9.45 6.18
N PRO A 264 13.32 -8.51 6.56
CA PRO A 264 13.36 -7.67 7.77
C PRO A 264 12.68 -6.28 7.66
N LEU A 265 11.63 -6.18 6.84
CA LEU A 265 10.79 -5.00 6.65
C LEU A 265 11.50 -3.84 5.95
N GLU A 266 12.56 -4.13 5.20
CA GLU A 266 13.41 -3.17 4.48
C GLU A 266 12.60 -2.17 3.65
N PRO A 267 11.60 -2.59 2.84
CA PRO A 267 10.81 -1.65 2.04
C PRO A 267 10.21 -0.51 2.84
N TYR A 268 9.87 -0.76 4.10
CA TYR A 268 9.09 0.14 4.94
C TYR A 268 9.95 1.03 5.86
N LEU A 269 11.25 0.75 6.00
CA LEU A 269 12.12 1.43 6.97
C LEU A 269 12.17 2.95 6.77
N SER A 270 12.23 3.42 5.52
CA SER A 270 12.20 4.86 5.19
C SER A 270 10.92 5.54 5.71
N LEU A 271 9.77 4.91 5.50
CA LEU A 271 8.46 5.40 5.96
C LEU A 271 8.31 5.30 7.48
N LEU A 272 8.87 4.26 8.10
CA LEU A 272 8.91 4.12 9.56
C LEU A 272 9.73 5.26 10.19
N LEU A 273 10.87 5.61 9.59
CA LEU A 273 11.73 6.70 10.05
C LEU A 273 11.00 8.06 9.94
N MET A 274 10.32 8.31 8.82
CA MET A 274 9.48 9.50 8.64
C MET A 274 8.31 9.55 9.64
N GLY A 275 7.70 8.40 9.91
CA GLY A 275 6.63 8.24 10.89
C GLY A 275 7.11 8.57 12.31
N LEU A 276 8.27 8.05 12.71
CA LEU A 276 8.90 8.33 14.00
C LEU A 276 9.26 9.81 14.13
N GLY A 277 9.88 10.40 13.11
CA GLY A 277 10.19 11.83 13.08
C GLY A 277 8.93 12.69 13.26
N THR A 278 7.86 12.35 12.54
CA THR A 278 6.55 13.01 12.69
C THR A 278 5.96 12.82 14.10
N ALA A 279 6.13 11.65 14.71
CA ALA A 279 5.67 11.37 16.07
C ALA A 279 6.36 12.29 17.09
N ILE A 280 7.68 12.46 16.96
CA ILE A 280 8.51 13.32 17.82
C ILE A 280 8.14 14.79 17.61
N LEU A 281 8.00 15.25 16.36
CA LEU A 281 7.59 16.63 16.06
C LEU A 281 6.24 16.99 16.67
N THR A 282 5.34 16.01 16.74
CA THR A 282 3.95 16.21 17.19
C THR A 282 3.68 15.62 18.57
N HIS A 283 4.73 15.37 19.36
CA HIS A 283 4.62 14.91 20.73
C HIS A 283 4.23 16.09 21.64
N LYS A 284 3.28 15.86 22.56
CA LYS A 284 2.94 16.85 23.58
C LYS A 284 4.07 16.87 24.61
N ALA A 285 4.74 18.00 24.80
CA ALA A 285 5.57 18.16 25.99
C ALA A 285 4.68 17.95 27.21
N ALA A 286 5.05 17.05 28.13
CA ALA A 286 4.37 16.98 29.42
C ALA A 286 4.48 18.36 30.07
N GLN A 287 3.35 18.94 30.50
CA GLN A 287 3.42 20.10 31.38
C GLN A 287 4.28 19.69 32.58
N PRO A 288 5.29 20.48 32.98
CA PRO A 288 5.94 20.26 34.27
C PRO A 288 4.82 20.20 35.29
N ARG A 289 4.75 19.13 36.08
CA ARG A 289 3.95 19.15 37.30
C ARG A 289 4.47 20.36 38.08
N THR A 290 3.75 21.47 38.05
CA THR A 290 3.92 22.52 39.04
C THR A 290 3.81 21.81 40.36
N ALA A 291 4.91 21.74 41.09
CA ALA A 291 4.92 21.33 42.48
C ALA A 291 3.88 22.21 43.16
N ALA A 292 2.69 21.65 43.40
CA ALA A 292 1.65 22.33 44.15
C ALA A 292 2.17 22.44 45.57
N ALA A 293 2.60 23.66 45.89
CA ALA A 293 2.67 24.28 47.20
C ALA A 293 3.08 23.38 48.37
N ALA A 294 4.34 23.53 48.78
CA ALA A 294 4.63 23.63 50.20
C ALA A 294 3.97 24.93 50.71
N THR A 295 2.93 24.81 51.53
CA THR A 295 2.54 25.69 52.64
C THR A 295 1.41 25.01 53.40
#